data_AF-A0A7S1WNN8-F1
#
_entry.id   AF-A0A7S1WNN8-F1
#
_cell.length_a   1.000
_cell.length_b   1.000
_cell.length_c   1.000
_cell.angle_alpha   90.00
_cell.angle_beta   90.00
_cell.angle_gamma   90.00
#
_symmetry.space_group_name_H-M   'P 1'
#
loop_
_entity.id
_entity.type
_entity.pdbx_description
1 polymer ?
#
loop_
_entity_poly.entity_id
_entity_poly.type
_entity_poly.pdbx_seq_one_letter_code
_entity_poly.pdbx_strand_id
1 'polypeptide(L)'
;VAFLFCKELNVLEPFLSDFDELCNDSPGLRRIVEHGGHWCERARRVPRLGPTLAIEVGGTKAGYEGRGLAVYLRWRLCRLAKERGFLSMMVETSSMATRHIYHDLLGFEILEESKYVDWQAPDGTHPFRDEFKMPDDLVFTCQHKDLRDERGAANLPQVRVSGAGSKEVNGIYVRVPGGRGSFPGSTHDAWEHSSQPKCFLANTDGDAVGHPEWGKKWLLSWPKGVCYAKNDNDDDVPPEGGWEEAPWVSLLKLGTPGEGPAPRIEH
;
A
#
# COMPACT_ATOMS: atom_id res chain seq x y z
N VAL A 1 -4.66 26.54 -16.78
CA VAL A 1 -5.61 25.73 -15.97
C VAL A 1 -4.91 24.45 -15.58
N ALA A 2 -5.02 23.99 -14.34
CA ALA A 2 -4.46 22.73 -13.86
C ALA A 2 -5.56 21.91 -13.16
N PHE A 3 -5.49 20.59 -13.23
CA PHE A 3 -6.49 19.69 -12.66
C PHE A 3 -5.87 18.43 -12.06
N LEU A 4 -6.59 17.82 -11.12
CA LEU A 4 -6.31 16.50 -10.56
C LEU A 4 -7.64 15.72 -10.50
N PHE A 5 -7.62 14.50 -11.00
CA PHE A 5 -8.67 13.50 -10.76
C PHE A 5 -8.17 12.59 -9.65
N CYS A 6 -8.97 12.53 -8.59
CA CYS A 6 -8.68 11.74 -7.42
C CYS A 6 -9.91 10.91 -7.08
N LYS A 7 -9.68 9.70 -6.59
CA LYS A 7 -10.73 8.85 -6.06
C LYS A 7 -10.30 8.31 -4.71
N GLU A 8 -11.28 8.02 -3.87
CA GLU A 8 -11.02 7.11 -2.76
C GLU A 8 -10.71 5.74 -3.34
N LEU A 9 -9.60 5.15 -2.89
CA LEU A 9 -9.16 3.88 -3.44
C LEU A 9 -9.98 2.75 -2.83
N ASN A 10 -11.07 2.37 -3.51
CA ASN A 10 -11.87 1.22 -3.13
C ASN A 10 -11.25 -0.05 -3.76
N VAL A 11 -10.76 -0.98 -2.93
CA VAL A 11 -9.93 -2.12 -3.39
C VAL A 11 -10.71 -3.13 -4.25
N LEU A 12 -12.05 -3.08 -4.18
CA LEU A 12 -12.96 -3.97 -4.90
C LEU A 12 -13.37 -3.44 -6.28
N GLU A 13 -13.10 -2.18 -6.60
CA GLU A 13 -13.46 -1.62 -7.90
C GLU A 13 -12.26 -1.66 -8.87
N PRO A 14 -12.48 -2.09 -10.13
CA PRO A 14 -11.47 -1.96 -11.18
C PRO A 14 -11.04 -0.50 -11.28
N PHE A 15 -9.75 -0.26 -11.55
CA PHE A 15 -9.20 1.08 -11.47
C PHE A 15 -9.82 2.04 -12.51
N LEU A 16 -10.44 1.53 -13.58
CA LEU A 16 -11.11 2.31 -14.62
C LEU A 16 -12.31 1.52 -15.14
N SER A 17 -13.54 2.04 -14.95
CA SER A 17 -14.75 1.45 -15.53
C SER A 17 -14.91 1.74 -17.04
N ASP A 18 -14.23 2.76 -17.57
CA ASP A 18 -14.34 3.23 -18.96
C ASP A 18 -13.02 3.12 -19.73
N PHE A 19 -12.29 2.01 -19.53
CA PHE A 19 -10.94 1.80 -20.06
C PHE A 19 -10.87 1.84 -21.59
N ASP A 20 -11.82 1.22 -22.26
CA ASP A 20 -11.84 1.14 -23.73
C ASP A 20 -12.11 2.51 -24.36
N GLU A 21 -13.02 3.31 -23.80
CA GLU A 21 -13.36 4.63 -24.32
C GLU A 21 -12.18 5.61 -24.25
N LEU A 22 -11.40 5.57 -23.15
CA LEU A 22 -10.24 6.45 -22.95
C LEU A 22 -9.05 6.09 -23.85
N CYS A 23 -8.93 4.82 -24.24
CA CYS A 23 -7.76 4.28 -24.93
C CYS A 23 -7.97 4.06 -26.44
N ASN A 24 -9.21 4.18 -26.94
CA ASN A 24 -9.56 3.90 -28.34
C ASN A 24 -8.65 4.60 -29.36
N ASP A 25 -8.21 5.83 -29.07
CA ASP A 25 -7.39 6.64 -29.97
C ASP A 25 -5.88 6.66 -29.64
N SER A 26 -5.44 5.87 -28.64
CA SER A 26 -4.02 5.90 -28.21
C SER A 26 -3.50 4.51 -27.80
N PRO A 27 -2.87 3.77 -28.74
CA PRO A 27 -2.21 2.50 -28.46
C PRO A 27 -1.14 2.62 -27.37
N GLY A 28 -0.41 3.73 -27.31
CA GLY A 28 0.58 3.99 -26.27
C GLY A 28 -0.05 4.16 -24.88
N LEU A 29 -1.16 4.91 -24.79
CA LEU A 29 -1.88 5.06 -23.52
C LEU A 29 -2.44 3.72 -23.03
N ARG A 30 -2.97 2.91 -23.95
CA ARG A 30 -3.43 1.55 -23.64
C ARG A 30 -2.32 0.72 -22.99
N ARG A 31 -1.12 0.70 -23.58
CA ARG A 31 0.04 -0.01 -23.01
C ARG A 31 0.47 0.54 -21.65
N ILE A 32 0.44 1.85 -21.45
CA ILE A 32 0.76 2.48 -20.15
C ILE A 32 -0.23 2.03 -19.07
N VAL A 33 -1.51 1.94 -19.40
CA VAL A 33 -2.52 1.50 -18.44
C VAL A 33 -2.47 -0.01 -18.23
N GLU A 34 -2.19 -0.83 -19.25
CA GLU A 34 -1.92 -2.27 -19.09
C GLU A 34 -0.73 -2.52 -18.15
N HIS A 35 0.34 -1.73 -18.29
CA HIS A 35 1.45 -1.71 -17.34
C HIS A 35 0.99 -1.31 -15.93
N GLY A 36 0.21 -0.24 -15.80
CA GLY A 36 -0.34 0.24 -14.53
C GLY A 36 -1.23 -0.79 -13.82
N GLY A 37 -2.11 -1.48 -14.55
CA GLY A 37 -3.03 -2.49 -14.03
C GLY A 37 -2.31 -3.68 -13.38
N HIS A 38 -1.33 -4.28 -14.09
CA HIS A 38 -0.48 -5.35 -13.54
C HIS A 38 0.35 -4.93 -12.33
N TRP A 39 0.58 -3.63 -12.20
CA TRP A 39 1.44 -3.10 -11.17
C TRP A 39 0.64 -2.63 -9.94
N CYS A 40 -0.59 -2.15 -10.12
CA CYS A 40 -1.59 -1.98 -9.06
C CYS A 40 -1.75 -3.26 -8.22
N GLU A 41 -1.69 -4.45 -8.85
CA GLU A 41 -1.71 -5.74 -8.16
C GLU A 41 -0.48 -6.00 -7.28
N ARG A 42 0.70 -5.51 -7.69
CA ARG A 42 1.92 -5.58 -6.89
C ARG A 42 1.92 -4.54 -5.76
N ALA A 43 1.51 -3.31 -6.05
CA ALA A 43 1.33 -2.25 -5.06
C ALA A 43 0.21 -2.56 -4.04
N ARG A 44 -0.73 -3.47 -4.36
CA ARG A 44 -1.71 -4.02 -3.40
C ARG A 44 -1.08 -4.90 -2.32
N ARG A 45 0.18 -5.33 -2.49
CA ARG A 45 0.96 -6.09 -1.50
C ARG A 45 1.67 -5.20 -0.48
N VAL A 46 1.70 -3.89 -0.71
CA VAL A 46 2.22 -2.94 0.27
C VAL A 46 1.11 -2.63 1.28
N PRO A 47 1.36 -2.80 2.58
CA PRO A 47 0.44 -2.41 3.64
C PRO A 47 -0.02 -0.97 3.47
N ARG A 48 -1.34 -0.73 3.50
CA ARG A 48 -1.92 0.60 3.25
C ARG A 48 -2.51 1.17 4.53
N LEU A 49 -2.53 2.49 4.61
CA LEU A 49 -3.28 3.20 5.64
C LEU A 49 -4.60 3.69 5.06
N GLY A 50 -5.69 2.94 5.26
CA GLY A 50 -6.99 3.39 4.83
C GLY A 50 -7.60 4.43 5.81
N PRO A 51 -8.51 5.29 5.35
CA PRO A 51 -8.83 5.56 3.95
C PRO A 51 -7.65 6.20 3.19
N THR A 52 -7.41 5.71 1.95
CA THR A 52 -6.34 6.18 1.06
C THR A 52 -6.91 6.97 -0.12
N LEU A 53 -6.40 8.17 -0.35
CA LEU A 53 -6.74 8.94 -1.56
C LEU A 53 -5.78 8.56 -2.70
N ALA A 54 -6.32 8.00 -3.78
CA ALA A 54 -5.57 7.74 -5.00
C ALA A 54 -5.65 8.92 -5.97
N ILE A 55 -4.50 9.33 -6.50
CA ILE A 55 -4.42 10.34 -7.55
C ILE A 55 -4.20 9.62 -8.87
N GLU A 56 -5.20 9.67 -9.74
CA GLU A 56 -5.21 8.88 -10.97
C GLU A 56 -4.60 9.65 -12.13
N VAL A 57 -5.04 10.90 -12.30
CA VAL A 57 -4.66 11.71 -13.44
C VAL A 57 -4.46 13.14 -12.99
N GLY A 58 -3.41 13.77 -13.50
CA GLY A 58 -3.14 15.17 -13.24
C GLY A 58 -2.51 15.84 -14.45
N GLY A 59 -2.99 17.03 -14.78
CA GLY A 59 -2.52 17.75 -15.96
C GLY A 59 -2.44 19.25 -15.74
N THR A 60 -1.63 19.89 -16.56
CA THR A 60 -1.60 21.35 -16.71
C THR A 60 -1.88 21.66 -18.18
N LYS A 61 -2.80 22.58 -18.43
CA LYS A 61 -3.12 23.06 -19.78
C LYS A 61 -1.90 23.76 -20.38
N ALA A 62 -1.63 23.49 -21.66
CA ALA A 62 -0.63 24.17 -22.47
C ALA A 62 -0.62 25.70 -22.24
N GLY A 63 0.56 26.27 -22.04
CA GLY A 63 0.80 27.69 -21.78
C GLY A 63 0.79 28.07 -20.29
N TYR A 64 0.57 27.11 -19.39
CA TYR A 64 0.58 27.31 -17.94
C TYR A 64 1.72 26.55 -17.23
N GLU A 65 2.61 25.91 -17.98
CA GLU A 65 3.81 25.24 -17.49
C GLU A 65 4.77 26.24 -16.81
N GLY A 66 5.62 25.75 -15.91
CA GLY A 66 6.66 26.56 -15.24
C GLY A 66 6.14 27.57 -14.20
N ARG A 67 4.82 27.70 -14.02
CA ARG A 67 4.20 28.65 -13.06
C ARG A 67 3.97 28.07 -11.66
N GLY A 68 4.51 26.88 -11.37
CA GLY A 68 4.33 26.20 -10.08
C GLY A 68 2.92 25.67 -9.78
N LEU A 69 1.96 25.82 -10.72
CA LEU A 69 0.56 25.41 -10.52
C LEU A 69 0.41 23.92 -10.20
N ALA A 70 1.17 23.06 -10.88
CA ALA A 70 1.13 21.61 -10.69
C ALA A 70 1.58 21.20 -9.27
N VAL A 71 2.60 21.90 -8.72
CA VAL A 71 3.11 21.68 -7.36
C VAL A 71 2.10 22.21 -6.35
N TYR A 72 1.64 23.44 -6.51
CA TYR A 72 0.67 24.06 -5.59
C TYR A 72 -0.62 23.23 -5.46
N LEU A 73 -1.15 22.75 -6.58
CA LEU A 73 -2.37 21.95 -6.59
C LEU A 73 -2.20 20.64 -5.80
N ARG A 74 -1.06 19.95 -5.96
CA ARG A 74 -0.75 18.70 -5.24
C ARG A 74 -0.44 18.94 -3.76
N TRP A 75 0.24 20.03 -3.43
CA TRP A 75 0.43 20.46 -2.04
C TRP A 75 -0.91 20.76 -1.35
N ARG A 76 -1.81 21.50 -2.01
CA ARG A 76 -3.14 21.78 -1.46
C ARG A 76 -3.95 20.49 -1.32
N LEU A 77 -3.83 19.56 -2.26
CA LEU A 77 -4.46 18.25 -2.17
C LEU A 77 -3.99 17.47 -0.94
N CYS A 78 -2.70 17.49 -0.61
CA CYS A 78 -2.20 16.82 0.61
C CYS A 78 -2.88 17.34 1.89
N ARG A 79 -3.10 18.66 1.96
CA ARG A 79 -3.83 19.26 3.08
C ARG A 79 -5.31 18.91 3.05
N LEU A 80 -5.94 18.96 1.88
CA LEU A 80 -7.35 18.65 1.73
C LEU A 80 -7.64 17.19 2.06
N ALA A 81 -6.76 16.26 1.66
CA ALA A 81 -6.86 14.85 1.99
C ALA A 81 -6.88 14.64 3.51
N LYS A 82 -5.97 15.29 4.24
CA LYS A 82 -5.98 15.32 5.71
C LYS A 82 -7.28 15.90 6.27
N GLU A 83 -7.69 17.07 5.78
CA GLU A 83 -8.94 17.75 6.18
C GLU A 83 -10.19 16.88 5.95
N ARG A 84 -10.12 15.92 5.01
CA ARG A 84 -11.18 14.98 4.67
C ARG A 84 -11.05 13.61 5.33
N GLY A 85 -10.07 13.42 6.22
CA GLY A 85 -9.91 12.20 7.00
C GLY A 85 -9.13 11.08 6.32
N PHE A 86 -8.50 11.31 5.16
CA PHE A 86 -7.61 10.34 4.55
C PHE A 86 -6.35 10.16 5.39
N LEU A 87 -5.97 8.90 5.66
CA LEU A 87 -4.77 8.55 6.42
C LEU A 87 -3.54 8.41 5.53
N SER A 88 -3.74 8.22 4.22
CA SER A 88 -2.65 8.20 3.26
C SER A 88 -3.06 8.71 1.89
N MET A 89 -2.05 8.97 1.06
CA MET A 89 -2.19 9.25 -0.36
C MET A 89 -1.32 8.31 -1.17
N MET A 90 -1.78 7.98 -2.37
CA MET A 90 -1.04 7.17 -3.32
C MET A 90 -1.12 7.78 -4.72
N VAL A 91 -0.03 7.65 -5.46
CA VAL A 91 0.03 8.10 -6.85
C VAL A 91 0.97 7.23 -7.66
N GLU A 92 0.57 6.98 -8.90
CA GLU A 92 1.42 6.38 -9.92
C GLU A 92 1.94 7.51 -10.81
N THR A 93 3.25 7.52 -11.07
CA THR A 93 3.83 8.53 -11.94
C THR A 93 4.56 7.88 -13.11
N SER A 94 4.14 8.26 -14.31
CA SER A 94 4.67 7.83 -15.60
C SER A 94 5.70 8.80 -16.21
N SER A 95 6.04 9.89 -15.50
CA SER A 95 6.98 10.90 -15.98
C SER A 95 7.93 11.35 -14.88
N MET A 96 9.15 11.72 -15.27
CA MET A 96 10.14 12.29 -14.35
C MET A 96 9.65 13.60 -13.71
N ALA A 97 8.87 14.41 -14.43
CA ALA A 97 8.31 15.65 -13.89
C ALA A 97 7.32 15.39 -12.75
N THR A 98 6.38 14.46 -12.93
CA THR A 98 5.44 14.11 -11.86
C THR A 98 6.12 13.37 -10.72
N ARG A 99 7.10 12.52 -11.01
CA ARG A 99 7.94 11.86 -10.00
C ARG A 99 8.62 12.89 -9.10
N HIS A 100 9.29 13.89 -9.71
CA HIS A 100 9.99 14.96 -8.99
C HIS A 100 9.05 15.73 -8.04
N ILE A 101 7.83 16.04 -8.49
CA ILE A 101 6.88 16.78 -7.65
C ILE A 101 6.47 15.97 -6.42
N TYR A 102 6.12 14.69 -6.57
CA TYR A 102 5.64 13.91 -5.44
C TYR A 102 6.77 13.47 -4.52
N HIS A 103 7.85 12.91 -5.06
CA HIS A 103 8.94 12.38 -4.28
C HIS A 103 9.79 13.51 -3.67
N ASP A 104 10.40 14.33 -4.53
CA ASP A 104 11.42 15.28 -4.10
C ASP A 104 10.83 16.51 -3.42
N LEU A 105 9.67 17.01 -3.89
CA LEU A 105 9.08 18.25 -3.37
C LEU A 105 8.03 18.02 -2.29
N LEU A 106 7.26 16.92 -2.37
CA LEU A 106 6.15 16.66 -1.45
C LEU A 106 6.45 15.53 -0.46
N GLY A 107 7.62 14.89 -0.54
CA GLY A 107 8.05 13.86 0.40
C GLY A 107 7.13 12.64 0.40
N PHE A 108 6.74 12.18 -0.80
CA PHE A 108 6.20 10.84 -0.97
C PHE A 108 7.35 9.85 -1.00
N GLU A 109 7.16 8.67 -0.43
CA GLU A 109 8.10 7.56 -0.50
C GLU A 109 7.86 6.75 -1.77
N ILE A 110 8.93 6.35 -2.47
CA ILE A 110 8.82 5.42 -3.58
C ILE A 110 8.68 4.01 -3.01
N LEU A 111 7.55 3.36 -3.27
CA LEU A 111 7.30 1.99 -2.85
C LEU A 111 7.87 0.98 -3.84
N GLU A 112 7.77 1.28 -5.14
CA GLU A 112 8.17 0.42 -6.24
C GLU A 112 8.57 1.31 -7.43
N GLU A 113 9.56 0.86 -8.21
CA GLU A 113 10.02 1.49 -9.44
C GLU A 113 10.18 0.43 -10.53
N SER A 114 9.80 0.76 -11.77
CA SER A 114 10.03 -0.09 -12.94
C SER A 114 10.43 0.77 -14.13
N LYS A 115 11.45 0.36 -14.87
CA LYS A 115 11.78 1.00 -16.15
C LYS A 115 10.75 0.61 -17.19
N TYR A 116 10.42 1.56 -18.06
CA TYR A 116 9.52 1.30 -19.18
C TYR A 116 10.09 0.23 -20.12
N VAL A 117 11.37 0.33 -20.46
CA VAL A 117 12.05 -0.55 -21.42
C VAL A 117 12.18 -2.01 -20.94
N ASP A 118 12.13 -2.23 -19.63
CA ASP A 118 12.25 -3.56 -19.04
C ASP A 118 10.90 -4.29 -18.96
N TRP A 119 9.78 -3.57 -19.11
CA TRP A 119 8.45 -4.18 -19.03
C TRP A 119 8.18 -5.09 -20.22
N GLN A 120 7.67 -6.28 -19.91
CA GLN A 120 7.20 -7.27 -20.87
C GLN A 120 5.68 -7.34 -20.80
N ALA A 121 5.03 -7.17 -21.95
CA ALA A 121 3.59 -7.35 -22.10
C ALA A 121 3.19 -8.84 -21.94
N PRO A 122 1.90 -9.15 -21.67
CA PRO A 122 1.45 -10.54 -21.52
C PRO A 122 1.72 -11.45 -22.73
N ASP A 123 1.84 -10.86 -23.92
CA ASP A 123 2.18 -11.54 -25.17
C ASP A 123 3.69 -11.81 -25.34
N GLY A 124 4.52 -11.43 -24.35
CA GLY A 124 5.97 -11.60 -24.34
C GLY A 124 6.75 -10.47 -25.03
N THR A 125 6.07 -9.47 -25.61
CA THR A 125 6.72 -8.35 -26.29
C THR A 125 7.18 -7.25 -25.33
N HIS A 126 8.11 -6.40 -25.76
CA HIS A 126 8.56 -5.21 -25.02
C HIS A 126 8.18 -3.93 -25.77
N PRO A 127 6.90 -3.54 -25.79
CA PRO A 127 6.43 -2.45 -26.67
C PRO A 127 7.10 -1.11 -26.36
N PHE A 128 7.39 -0.81 -25.09
CA PHE A 128 8.06 0.45 -24.74
C PHE A 128 9.51 0.52 -25.25
N ARG A 129 10.21 -0.62 -25.33
CA ARG A 129 11.57 -0.71 -25.86
C ARG A 129 11.57 -0.77 -27.39
N ASP A 130 10.79 -1.68 -27.94
CA ASP A 130 10.92 -2.12 -29.33
C ASP A 130 10.05 -1.28 -30.28
N GLU A 131 8.84 -0.87 -29.85
CA GLU A 131 7.88 -0.11 -30.66
C GLU A 131 7.97 1.40 -30.38
N PHE A 132 7.78 1.81 -29.12
CA PHE A 132 7.75 3.22 -28.73
C PHE A 132 9.13 3.82 -28.51
N LYS A 133 10.18 2.99 -28.39
CA LYS A 133 11.58 3.41 -28.22
C LYS A 133 11.75 4.45 -27.11
N MET A 134 11.13 4.18 -25.96
CA MET A 134 11.21 5.02 -24.79
C MET A 134 12.65 5.11 -24.27
N PRO A 135 13.07 6.23 -23.66
CA PRO A 135 14.38 6.35 -23.03
C PRO A 135 14.58 5.35 -21.88
N ASP A 136 15.83 4.88 -21.71
CA ASP A 136 16.20 3.91 -20.67
C ASP A 136 16.09 4.46 -19.23
N ASP A 137 16.10 5.78 -19.08
CA ASP A 137 15.99 6.48 -17.81
C ASP A 137 14.54 6.79 -17.43
N LEU A 138 13.58 6.53 -18.33
CA LEU A 138 12.18 6.74 -18.03
C LEU A 138 11.65 5.60 -17.16
N VAL A 139 11.13 5.97 -16.00
CA VAL A 139 10.60 5.03 -15.00
C VAL A 139 9.15 5.32 -14.65
N PHE A 140 8.44 4.25 -14.33
CA PHE A 140 7.16 4.25 -13.65
C PHE A 140 7.41 4.06 -12.14
N THR A 141 6.82 4.89 -11.29
CA THR A 141 6.99 4.76 -9.83
C THR A 141 5.69 4.76 -9.06
N CYS A 142 5.63 3.97 -7.98
CA CYS A 142 4.55 3.97 -7.00
C CYS A 142 5.00 4.87 -5.88
N GLN A 143 4.18 5.83 -5.53
CA GLN A 143 4.52 6.74 -4.46
C GLN A 143 3.41 6.79 -3.43
N HIS A 144 3.82 6.75 -2.17
CA HIS A 144 2.93 6.78 -1.03
C HIS A 144 3.30 7.92 -0.09
N LYS A 145 2.29 8.53 0.51
CA LYS A 145 2.49 9.49 1.59
C LYS A 145 1.60 9.14 2.76
N ASP A 146 2.23 8.88 3.90
CA ASP A 146 1.54 8.85 5.18
C ASP A 146 1.08 10.27 5.55
N LEU A 147 -0.21 10.40 5.82
CA LEU A 147 -0.83 11.67 6.19
C LEU A 147 -1.07 11.79 7.69
N ARG A 148 -0.87 10.74 8.48
CA ARG A 148 -0.96 10.78 9.94
C ARG A 148 0.05 11.79 10.47
N ASP A 149 -0.41 12.77 11.24
CA ASP A 149 0.45 13.44 12.19
C ASP A 149 0.47 12.63 13.50
N GLU A 150 1.36 12.97 14.43
CA GLU A 150 1.38 12.34 15.77
C GLU A 150 0.01 12.45 16.49
N ARG A 151 -0.85 13.41 16.11
CA ARG A 151 -2.18 13.64 16.71
C ARG A 151 -3.28 12.77 16.10
N GLY A 152 -3.21 12.43 14.82
CA GLY A 152 -4.16 11.58 14.12
C GLY A 152 -3.96 10.11 14.49
N ALA A 153 -2.71 9.68 14.69
CA ALA A 153 -2.40 8.36 15.24
C ALA A 153 -2.85 8.21 16.72
N ALA A 154 -2.85 9.30 17.49
CA ALA A 154 -3.26 9.28 18.90
C ALA A 154 -4.77 9.05 19.13
N ASN A 155 -5.62 9.35 18.14
CA ASN A 155 -7.08 9.19 18.25
C ASN A 155 -7.59 7.86 17.69
N LEU A 156 -6.73 7.08 17.03
CA LEU A 156 -7.09 5.77 16.53
C LEU A 156 -7.02 4.74 17.67
N PRO A 157 -7.86 3.68 17.66
CA PRO A 157 -7.77 2.60 18.63
C PRO A 157 -6.34 2.06 18.71
N GLN A 158 -5.89 1.76 19.92
CA GLN A 158 -4.55 1.23 20.17
C GLN A 158 -4.64 -0.07 20.94
N VAL A 159 -3.70 -0.98 20.68
CA VAL A 159 -3.46 -2.14 21.53
C VAL A 159 -1.98 -2.22 21.87
N ARG A 160 -1.67 -2.71 23.06
CA ARG A 160 -0.30 -2.98 23.48
C ARG A 160 -0.01 -4.46 23.30
N VAL A 161 0.99 -4.77 22.49
CA VAL A 161 1.60 -6.11 22.40
C VAL A 161 2.79 -6.15 23.33
N SER A 162 2.83 -7.15 24.21
CA SER A 162 3.94 -7.38 25.13
C SER A 162 4.24 -8.86 25.27
N GLY A 163 5.43 -9.20 25.79
CA GLY A 163 5.80 -10.59 26.07
C GLY A 163 6.10 -11.46 24.84
N ALA A 164 5.97 -10.93 23.62
CA ALA A 164 6.44 -11.60 22.41
C ALA A 164 7.94 -11.87 22.54
N GLY A 165 8.42 -13.02 22.05
CA GLY A 165 9.84 -13.38 22.05
C GLY A 165 10.78 -12.44 21.29
N SER A 166 10.26 -11.41 20.63
CA SER A 166 11.05 -10.36 19.98
C SER A 166 10.69 -8.96 20.51
N LYS A 167 11.71 -8.18 20.90
CA LYS A 167 11.54 -6.77 21.27
C LYS A 167 11.09 -5.89 20.09
N GLU A 168 11.32 -6.33 18.85
CA GLU A 168 10.89 -5.61 17.64
C GLU A 168 9.37 -5.73 17.40
N VAL A 169 8.72 -6.69 18.06
CA VAL A 169 7.30 -7.01 17.92
C VAL A 169 6.49 -6.49 19.13
N ASN A 170 7.16 -6.22 20.25
CA ASN A 170 6.50 -5.66 21.43
C ASN A 170 6.38 -4.14 21.31
N GLY A 171 5.19 -3.59 21.56
CA GLY A 171 4.95 -2.16 21.54
C GLY A 171 3.49 -1.80 21.35
N ILE A 172 3.25 -0.56 20.96
CA ILE A 172 1.90 -0.05 20.70
C ILE A 172 1.58 -0.24 19.22
N TYR A 173 0.46 -0.89 18.94
CA TYR A 173 -0.14 -1.05 17.63
C TYR A 173 -1.34 -0.14 17.52
N VAL A 174 -1.46 0.55 16.40
CA VAL A 174 -2.54 1.49 16.13
C VAL A 174 -3.41 0.91 15.03
N ARG A 175 -4.73 0.88 15.22
CA ARG A 175 -5.68 0.42 14.19
C ARG A 175 -5.54 1.27 12.95
N VAL A 176 -5.52 0.61 11.82
CA VAL A 176 -5.46 1.19 10.49
C VAL A 176 -6.71 0.75 9.74
N PRO A 177 -7.81 1.52 9.81
CA PRO A 177 -9.03 1.22 9.04
C PRO A 177 -8.71 1.05 7.56
N GLY A 178 -9.29 0.06 6.88
CA GLY A 178 -9.00 -0.28 5.48
C GLY A 178 -7.56 -0.70 5.20
N GLY A 179 -6.70 -0.79 6.22
CA GLY A 179 -5.33 -1.24 6.06
C GLY A 179 -5.23 -2.73 5.85
N ARG A 180 -4.14 -3.17 5.22
CA ARG A 180 -3.84 -4.60 5.01
C ARG A 180 -2.50 -4.92 5.65
N GLY A 181 -2.42 -6.07 6.31
CA GLY A 181 -1.16 -6.57 6.87
C GLY A 181 -0.15 -6.88 5.77
N SER A 182 1.08 -7.18 6.17
CA SER A 182 2.14 -7.58 5.22
C SER A 182 1.96 -8.96 4.61
N PHE A 183 0.96 -9.71 5.07
CA PHE A 183 0.70 -11.08 4.64
C PHE A 183 -0.35 -11.12 3.52
N PRO A 184 -0.10 -11.82 2.40
CA PRO A 184 -1.13 -12.06 1.38
C PRO A 184 -2.36 -12.72 2.03
N GLY A 185 -3.56 -12.23 1.76
CA GLY A 185 -4.78 -12.74 2.40
C GLY A 185 -5.12 -12.10 3.75
N SER A 186 -4.38 -11.09 4.24
CA SER A 186 -4.89 -10.27 5.35
C SER A 186 -6.25 -9.65 4.99
N THR A 187 -7.21 -9.77 5.91
CA THR A 187 -8.52 -9.13 5.83
C THR A 187 -8.38 -7.61 5.99
N HIS A 188 -9.50 -6.91 5.81
CA HIS A 188 -9.56 -5.46 6.00
C HIS A 188 -9.30 -5.10 7.48
N ASP A 189 -8.73 -3.92 7.72
CA ASP A 189 -8.40 -3.36 9.04
C ASP A 189 -7.22 -4.04 9.75
N ALA A 190 -6.00 -3.74 9.29
CA ALA A 190 -4.78 -4.09 10.01
C ALA A 190 -4.49 -3.14 11.18
N TRP A 191 -3.61 -3.54 12.08
CA TRP A 191 -3.03 -2.69 13.10
C TRP A 191 -1.53 -2.63 12.90
N GLU A 192 -0.94 -1.45 12.94
CA GLU A 192 0.48 -1.24 12.64
C GLU A 192 1.24 -0.82 13.89
N HIS A 193 2.45 -1.36 14.07
CA HIS A 193 3.33 -0.98 15.16
C HIS A 193 3.78 0.48 15.02
N SER A 194 3.46 1.30 16.02
CA SER A 194 3.66 2.76 16.06
C SER A 194 5.10 3.22 15.81
N SER A 195 6.11 2.42 16.18
CA SER A 195 7.53 2.76 16.02
C SER A 195 8.36 1.75 15.20
N GLN A 196 7.73 0.72 14.65
CA GLN A 196 8.41 -0.33 13.86
C GLN A 196 7.62 -0.53 12.56
N PRO A 197 7.97 0.24 11.51
CA PRO A 197 7.28 0.13 10.24
C PRO A 197 7.30 -1.31 9.74
N LYS A 198 6.22 -1.71 9.08
CA LYS A 198 6.04 -3.05 8.51
C LYS A 198 5.83 -4.19 9.52
N CYS A 199 5.51 -3.88 10.77
CA CYS A 199 5.03 -4.85 11.73
C CYS A 199 3.52 -4.69 11.96
N PHE A 200 2.75 -5.76 11.77
CA PHE A 200 1.29 -5.69 11.73
C PHE A 200 0.61 -6.79 12.54
N LEU A 201 -0.56 -6.46 13.09
CA LEU A 201 -1.61 -7.42 13.44
C LEU A 201 -2.70 -7.35 12.37
N ALA A 202 -3.13 -8.48 11.83
CA ALA A 202 -4.27 -8.52 10.93
C ALA A 202 -4.95 -9.88 10.99
N ASN A 203 -6.27 -9.94 10.85
CA ASN A 203 -6.98 -11.19 10.59
C ASN A 203 -6.68 -11.65 9.13
N THR A 204 -6.85 -12.93 8.84
CA THR A 204 -6.58 -13.52 7.52
C THR A 204 -7.77 -14.26 6.94
N ASP A 205 -7.95 -14.05 5.65
CA ASP A 205 -8.72 -14.87 4.74
C ASP A 205 -7.78 -15.91 4.12
N GLY A 206 -7.82 -17.13 4.65
CA GLY A 206 -6.99 -18.24 4.20
C GLY A 206 -7.35 -18.74 2.80
N ASP A 207 -8.61 -18.58 2.38
CA ASP A 207 -9.07 -18.98 1.06
C ASP A 207 -8.39 -18.13 -0.03
N ALA A 208 -8.16 -16.85 0.26
CA ALA A 208 -7.48 -15.91 -0.64
C ALA A 208 -6.02 -16.30 -0.98
N VAL A 209 -5.41 -17.20 -0.20
CA VAL A 209 -4.04 -17.68 -0.41
C VAL A 209 -3.93 -19.19 -0.61
N GLY A 210 -5.05 -19.89 -0.81
CA GLY A 210 -5.06 -21.33 -1.02
C GLY A 210 -4.68 -22.15 0.23
N HIS A 211 -4.82 -21.53 1.41
CA HIS A 211 -4.61 -22.15 2.72
C HIS A 211 -5.83 -21.90 3.63
N PRO A 212 -6.96 -22.59 3.39
CA PRO A 212 -8.19 -22.41 4.17
C PRO A 212 -7.97 -22.57 5.68
N GLU A 213 -6.99 -23.39 6.08
CA GLU A 213 -6.60 -23.59 7.48
C GLU A 213 -5.98 -22.36 8.14
N TRP A 214 -5.68 -21.30 7.37
CA TRP A 214 -5.22 -19.99 7.87
C TRP A 214 -6.37 -18.97 7.97
N GLY A 215 -7.58 -19.31 7.54
CA GLY A 215 -8.73 -18.43 7.63
C GLY A 215 -9.16 -18.16 9.07
N LYS A 216 -9.62 -16.93 9.33
CA LYS A 216 -10.14 -16.48 10.64
C LYS A 216 -9.11 -16.58 11.76
N LYS A 217 -7.88 -16.16 11.44
CA LYS A 217 -6.78 -16.13 12.39
C LYS A 217 -6.20 -14.74 12.44
N TRP A 218 -6.01 -14.23 13.64
CA TRP A 218 -5.22 -13.05 13.88
C TRP A 218 -3.75 -13.40 13.77
N LEU A 219 -3.04 -12.70 12.88
CA LEU A 219 -1.63 -12.91 12.62
C LEU A 219 -0.84 -11.71 13.08
N LEU A 220 0.25 -11.97 13.80
CA LEU A 220 1.27 -10.99 14.11
C LEU A 220 2.44 -11.20 13.16
N SER A 221 2.67 -10.21 12.31
CA SER A 221 3.65 -10.25 11.23
C SER A 221 4.67 -9.12 11.35
N TRP A 222 5.87 -9.35 10.85
CA TRP A 222 6.99 -8.41 10.85
C TRP A 222 7.79 -8.58 9.54
N PRO A 223 8.79 -7.73 9.24
CA PRO A 223 9.51 -7.78 7.95
C PRO A 223 10.10 -9.14 7.59
N LYS A 224 10.38 -9.96 8.60
CA LYS A 224 10.92 -11.31 8.46
C LYS A 224 9.84 -12.38 8.57
N GLY A 225 8.53 -12.10 8.44
CA GLY A 225 7.48 -13.11 8.31
C GLY A 225 6.29 -13.03 9.26
N VAL A 226 5.59 -14.15 9.44
CA VAL A 226 4.56 -14.31 10.46
C VAL A 226 5.21 -14.93 11.69
N CYS A 227 4.93 -14.35 12.86
CA CYS A 227 5.51 -14.77 14.14
C CYS A 227 4.52 -15.61 14.94
N TYR A 228 3.30 -15.11 15.07
CA TYR A 228 2.29 -15.68 15.95
C TYR A 228 0.92 -15.67 15.27
N ALA A 229 0.10 -16.63 15.65
CA ALA A 229 -1.28 -16.73 15.22
C ALA A 229 -2.20 -16.98 16.42
N LYS A 230 -3.42 -16.51 16.31
CA LYS A 230 -4.49 -16.86 17.24
C LYS A 230 -5.81 -17.03 16.51
N ASN A 231 -6.54 -18.09 16.84
CA ASN A 231 -7.90 -18.27 16.34
C ASN A 231 -8.83 -17.30 17.06
N ASP A 232 -9.55 -16.49 16.29
CA ASP A 232 -10.70 -15.74 16.77
C ASP A 232 -11.71 -15.58 15.63
N ASN A 233 -12.99 -15.56 15.99
CA ASN A 233 -14.08 -15.30 15.06
C ASN A 233 -14.44 -13.81 14.97
N ASP A 234 -13.81 -12.96 15.79
CA ASP A 234 -13.90 -11.50 15.68
C ASP A 234 -12.85 -10.97 14.67
N ASP A 235 -13.33 -10.21 13.69
CA ASP A 235 -12.53 -9.68 12.59
C ASP A 235 -12.07 -8.23 12.85
N ASP A 236 -12.58 -7.56 13.89
CA ASP A 236 -12.38 -6.12 14.10
C ASP A 236 -11.26 -5.79 15.10
N VAL A 237 -11.06 -6.65 16.11
CA VAL A 237 -10.17 -6.35 17.24
C VAL A 237 -9.21 -7.53 17.53
N PRO A 238 -7.90 -7.27 17.71
CA PRO A 238 -6.95 -8.32 18.05
C PRO A 238 -7.28 -8.98 19.39
N PRO A 239 -7.35 -10.32 19.48
CA PRO A 239 -7.73 -11.02 20.71
C PRO A 239 -6.70 -10.90 21.84
N GLU A 240 -7.20 -10.66 23.06
CA GLU A 240 -6.44 -10.90 24.29
C GLU A 240 -6.18 -12.40 24.52
N GLY A 241 -5.08 -12.77 25.19
CA GLY A 241 -4.86 -14.14 25.70
C GLY A 241 -3.81 -14.98 24.96
N GLY A 242 -3.94 -16.31 24.97
CA GLY A 242 -2.91 -17.25 24.50
C GLY A 242 -2.75 -17.28 22.98
N TRP A 243 -1.86 -16.44 22.46
CA TRP A 243 -1.32 -16.56 21.11
C TRP A 243 -0.44 -17.82 21.01
N GLU A 244 -0.19 -18.30 19.81
CA GLU A 244 0.68 -19.45 19.56
C GLU A 244 1.67 -19.11 18.45
N GLU A 245 2.83 -19.78 18.42
CA GLU A 245 3.71 -19.69 17.26
C GLU A 245 2.93 -20.15 16.03
N ALA A 246 2.92 -19.32 14.99
CA ALA A 246 2.12 -19.64 13.81
C ALA A 246 2.68 -20.92 13.14
N PRO A 247 1.86 -21.97 12.90
CA PRO A 247 2.38 -23.26 12.45
C PRO A 247 3.08 -23.23 11.08
N TRP A 248 2.90 -22.14 10.32
CA TRP A 248 3.53 -21.90 9.02
C TRP A 248 4.78 -21.00 9.07
N VAL A 249 5.27 -20.61 10.25
CA VAL A 249 6.58 -19.92 10.43
C VAL A 249 7.69 -20.70 9.69
N SER A 250 7.68 -22.03 9.84
CA SER A 250 8.63 -22.95 9.20
C SER A 250 8.49 -23.01 7.67
N LEU A 251 7.27 -22.90 7.15
CA LEU A 251 6.98 -22.94 5.70
C LEU A 251 7.47 -21.69 4.98
N LEU A 252 7.41 -20.54 5.65
CA LEU A 252 7.87 -19.29 5.07
C LEU A 252 9.41 -19.14 5.08
N LYS A 253 10.14 -20.05 5.75
CA LYS A 253 11.62 -19.97 5.98
C LYS A 253 12.04 -18.66 6.64
N LEU A 254 11.16 -18.15 7.47
CA LEU A 254 11.22 -16.85 8.09
C LEU A 254 11.54 -17.08 9.56
N GLY A 255 12.57 -16.41 10.07
CA GLY A 255 13.21 -16.77 11.34
C GLY A 255 12.24 -16.84 12.52
N THR A 256 12.56 -17.65 13.53
CA THR A 256 11.74 -17.74 14.75
C THR A 256 11.71 -16.39 15.47
N PRO A 257 10.55 -15.96 15.98
CA PRO A 257 10.41 -14.70 16.72
C PRO A 257 10.99 -14.81 18.14
N GLY A 258 12.29 -15.09 18.24
CA GLY A 258 13.05 -15.23 19.49
C GLY A 258 12.59 -16.37 20.41
N GLU A 259 13.20 -16.49 21.59
CA GLU A 259 12.98 -17.58 22.56
C GLU A 259 11.84 -17.32 23.56
N GLY A 260 11.15 -16.18 23.46
CA GLY A 260 10.13 -15.81 24.44
C GLY A 260 8.75 -16.44 24.18
N PRO A 261 7.84 -16.36 25.16
CA PRO A 261 6.50 -16.91 25.03
C PRO A 261 5.66 -16.14 23.99
N ALA A 262 4.47 -16.65 23.73
CA ALA A 262 3.51 -15.95 22.89
C ALA A 262 3.13 -14.55 23.42
N PRO A 263 2.79 -13.60 22.52
CA PRO A 263 2.44 -12.23 22.90
C PRO A 263 1.18 -12.17 23.77
N ARG A 264 1.13 -11.14 24.60
CA ARG A 264 -0.05 -10.64 25.31
C ARG A 264 -0.51 -9.35 24.65
N ILE A 265 -1.82 -9.24 24.42
CA ILE A 265 -2.47 -8.04 23.88
C ILE A 265 -3.33 -7.43 24.98
N GLU A 266 -3.21 -6.12 25.17
CA GLU A 266 -3.99 -5.30 26.10
C GLU A 266 -4.64 -4.15 25.32
N HIS A 267 -5.94 -3.90 25.54
CA HIS A 267 -6.72 -2.82 24.92
C HIS A 267 -6.61 -1.49 25.67
#